data_AF-A0A7S2CTJ7-F1
#
_entry.id   AF-A0A7S2CTJ7-F1
#
_cell.length_a   1.000
_cell.length_b   1.000
_cell.length_c   1.000
_cell.angle_alpha   90.00
_cell.angle_beta   90.00
_cell.angle_gamma   90.00
#
_symmetry.space_group_name_H-M   'P 1'
#
loop_
_entity.id
_entity.type
_entity.pdbx_description
1 polymer ?
#
loop_
_entity_poly.entity_id
_entity_poly.type
_entity_poly.pdbx_seq_one_letter_code
_entity_poly.pdbx_strand_id
1 'polypeptide(L)'
;RAKKHDSGLLHGRVTVEKQPRFQQCDDLAGDLDLKKQYLFVHVIKVDRVATPDTRPTTDIDTWVEVTFDGKVQKTRVKQDTSAPYFDEILVFELSLARTAAAGEVSRQSGTGLDEQACEEIEGKGPVHFDLWTTGPLNNDHLGSCEAFLGEILAD
;
A
#
# COMPACT_ATOMS: atom_id res chain seq x y z
N ARG A 1 -20.97 -17.48 -40.76
CA ARG A 1 -20.56 -16.05 -40.82
C ARG A 1 -21.27 -15.35 -39.64
N ALA A 2 -20.47 -14.76 -38.74
CA ALA A 2 -20.72 -14.11 -37.43
C ALA A 2 -22.16 -14.06 -36.85
N LYS A 3 -22.34 -14.63 -35.64
CA LYS A 3 -23.43 -14.30 -34.71
C LYS A 3 -23.13 -12.98 -34.02
N LYS A 4 -24.09 -12.05 -34.05
CA LYS A 4 -24.08 -10.80 -33.29
C LYS A 4 -24.39 -11.12 -31.83
N HIS A 5 -23.50 -10.74 -30.92
CA HIS A 5 -23.77 -10.80 -29.48
C HIS A 5 -24.21 -9.42 -29.03
N ASP A 6 -25.46 -9.30 -28.59
CA ASP A 6 -25.94 -8.12 -27.88
C ASP A 6 -25.38 -8.20 -26.44
N SER A 7 -24.40 -7.36 -26.13
CA SER A 7 -23.94 -7.16 -24.75
C SER A 7 -24.91 -6.21 -24.06
N GLY A 8 -25.80 -6.74 -23.23
CA GLY A 8 -26.61 -5.95 -22.30
C GLY A 8 -25.75 -5.45 -21.14
N LEU A 9 -25.89 -4.17 -20.79
CA LEU A 9 -25.32 -3.59 -19.57
C LEU A 9 -26.23 -4.00 -18.40
N LEU A 10 -25.74 -4.83 -17.48
CA LEU A 10 -26.47 -5.21 -16.27
C LEU A 10 -26.27 -4.11 -15.22
N HIS A 11 -27.30 -3.31 -14.95
CA HIS A 11 -27.35 -2.48 -13.74
C HIS A 11 -27.89 -3.32 -12.59
N GLY A 12 -27.07 -3.56 -11.57
CA GLY A 12 -27.45 -4.23 -10.34
C GLY A 12 -26.88 -3.48 -9.14
N ARG A 13 -27.73 -3.21 -8.14
CA ARG A 13 -27.30 -2.71 -6.84
C ARG A 13 -26.80 -3.89 -6.02
N VAL A 14 -25.49 -4.00 -5.83
CA VAL A 14 -24.89 -4.99 -4.94
C VAL A 14 -25.19 -4.58 -3.51
N THR A 15 -26.12 -5.29 -2.86
CA THR A 15 -26.35 -5.13 -1.42
C THR A 15 -25.59 -6.25 -0.74
N VAL A 16 -24.46 -5.93 -0.11
CA VAL A 16 -23.63 -6.91 0.60
C VAL A 16 -24.24 -7.13 1.98
N GLU A 17 -25.17 -8.08 2.10
CA GLU A 17 -25.82 -8.44 3.38
C GLU A 17 -24.91 -9.25 4.34
N LYS A 18 -23.69 -9.59 3.93
CA LYS A 18 -22.75 -10.36 4.75
C LYS A 18 -21.42 -9.63 4.82
N GLN A 19 -21.07 -9.21 6.03
CA GLN A 19 -19.76 -8.64 6.36
C GLN A 19 -18.65 -9.41 5.64
N PRO A 20 -17.70 -8.72 4.99
CA PRO A 20 -16.60 -9.39 4.31
C PRO A 20 -15.81 -10.21 5.33
N ARG A 21 -15.77 -11.52 5.12
CA ARG A 21 -14.92 -12.44 5.85
C ARG A 21 -13.52 -12.33 5.26
N PHE A 22 -12.80 -11.27 5.61
CA PHE A 22 -11.35 -11.25 5.39
C PHE A 22 -10.75 -12.38 6.23
N GLN A 23 -10.18 -13.37 5.55
CA GLN A 23 -9.36 -14.38 6.18
C GLN A 23 -7.94 -13.86 6.17
N GLN A 24 -7.37 -13.61 7.35
CA GLN A 24 -5.97 -13.28 7.51
C GLN A 24 -5.14 -14.42 6.90
N CYS A 25 -4.54 -14.15 5.75
CA CYS A 25 -3.54 -15.00 5.13
C CYS A 25 -2.20 -14.49 5.66
N ASP A 26 -1.56 -15.31 6.50
CA ASP A 26 -0.24 -15.14 7.12
C ASP A 26 -0.13 -14.23 8.37
N ASP A 27 0.81 -14.63 9.23
CA ASP A 27 1.19 -13.95 10.48
C ASP A 27 1.76 -12.56 10.14
N LEU A 28 0.87 -11.58 9.99
CA LEU A 28 1.18 -10.19 10.28
C LEU A 28 1.98 -10.17 11.59
N ALA A 29 3.23 -9.71 11.51
CA ALA A 29 4.23 -9.66 12.59
C ALA A 29 3.59 -9.76 13.98
N GLY A 30 3.89 -10.83 14.72
CA GLY A 30 3.11 -11.37 15.84
C GLY A 30 2.84 -10.49 17.08
N ASP A 31 2.96 -9.16 17.01
CA ASP A 31 2.70 -8.22 18.10
C ASP A 31 1.97 -6.93 17.63
N LEU A 32 0.97 -7.04 16.75
CA LEU A 32 0.10 -5.88 16.48
C LEU A 32 -0.81 -5.60 17.68
N ASP A 33 -0.79 -4.36 18.17
CA ASP A 33 -1.68 -3.91 19.24
C ASP A 33 -3.05 -3.58 18.65
N LEU A 34 -4.06 -4.40 18.98
CA LEU A 34 -5.44 -4.22 18.51
C LEU A 34 -6.10 -2.92 18.95
N LYS A 35 -5.48 -2.15 19.86
CA LYS A 35 -5.93 -0.81 20.25
C LYS A 35 -5.44 0.28 19.32
N LYS A 36 -4.51 -0.05 18.43
CA LYS A 36 -3.89 0.87 17.49
C LYS A 36 -4.44 0.67 16.09
N GLN A 37 -4.23 1.68 15.27
CA GLN A 37 -4.60 1.65 13.87
C GLN A 37 -3.34 1.53 13.02
N TYR A 38 -3.44 0.81 11.90
CA TYR A 38 -2.30 0.51 11.04
C TYR A 38 -2.68 0.70 9.58
N LEU A 39 -1.73 1.19 8.80
CA LEU A 39 -1.74 1.16 7.35
C LEU A 39 -0.85 0.02 6.88
N PHE A 40 -1.44 -0.90 6.10
CA PHE A 40 -0.72 -1.97 5.44
C PHE A 40 -0.45 -1.58 4.00
N VAL A 41 0.82 -1.51 3.62
CA VAL A 41 1.25 -1.22 2.24
C VAL A 41 1.84 -2.48 1.64
N HIS A 42 1.12 -3.10 0.70
CA HIS A 42 1.59 -4.30 0.01
C HIS A 42 2.32 -3.93 -1.28
N VAL A 43 3.65 -4.07 -1.26
CA VAL A 43 4.48 -3.87 -2.44
C VAL A 43 4.57 -5.20 -3.19
N ILE A 44 3.87 -5.31 -4.31
CA ILE A 44 3.77 -6.56 -5.07
C ILE A 44 4.95 -6.71 -6.03
N LYS A 45 5.07 -5.79 -6.99
CA LYS A 45 6.08 -5.86 -8.05
C LYS A 45 6.34 -4.51 -8.71
N VAL A 46 7.46 -4.42 -9.41
CA VAL A 46 7.73 -3.36 -10.40
C VAL A 46 8.00 -4.02 -11.75
N ASP A 47 7.41 -3.47 -12.81
CA ASP A 47 7.62 -3.95 -14.17
C ASP A 47 8.63 -3.05 -14.90
N ARG A 48 9.57 -3.66 -15.65
CA ARG A 48 10.48 -2.97 -16.59
C ARG A 48 11.34 -1.86 -15.97
N VAL A 49 12.07 -2.20 -14.91
CA VAL A 49 13.10 -1.33 -14.33
C VAL A 49 14.17 -1.00 -15.39
N ALA A 50 14.50 0.28 -15.48
CA ALA A 50 15.58 0.80 -16.32
C ALA A 50 16.52 1.65 -15.47
N THR A 51 17.84 1.53 -15.71
CA THR A 51 18.85 2.35 -15.05
C THR A 51 19.33 3.47 -15.97
N PRO A 52 19.78 4.62 -15.42
CA PRO A 52 20.26 5.76 -16.23
C PRO A 52 21.45 5.42 -17.13
N ASP A 53 22.27 4.45 -16.72
CA ASP A 53 23.48 4.01 -17.42
C ASP A 53 23.27 2.77 -18.29
N THR A 54 22.04 2.27 -18.41
CA THR A 54 21.69 1.09 -19.22
C THR A 54 22.51 -0.17 -18.90
N ARG A 55 22.90 -0.33 -17.63
CA ARG A 55 23.71 -1.47 -17.17
C ARG A 55 22.98 -2.81 -17.36
N PRO A 56 23.73 -3.93 -17.44
CA PRO A 56 23.10 -5.24 -17.63
C PRO A 56 22.22 -5.60 -16.43
N THR A 57 21.22 -6.43 -16.67
CA THR A 57 20.26 -6.86 -15.64
C THR A 57 20.91 -7.52 -14.43
N THR A 58 22.08 -8.15 -14.60
CA THR A 58 22.90 -8.75 -13.53
C THR A 58 23.51 -7.74 -12.56
N ASP A 59 23.34 -6.45 -12.83
CA ASP A 59 23.88 -5.38 -11.99
C ASP A 59 22.73 -4.49 -11.45
N ILE A 60 21.48 -4.99 -11.51
CA ILE A 60 20.26 -4.30 -11.07
C ILE A 60 19.74 -4.96 -9.79
N ASP A 61 20.07 -4.35 -8.66
CA ASP A 61 19.61 -4.74 -7.33
C ASP A 61 18.68 -3.67 -6.77
N THR A 62 17.38 -3.95 -6.71
CA THR A 62 16.34 -2.94 -6.44
C THR A 62 15.64 -3.13 -5.11
N TRP A 63 15.19 -2.02 -4.51
CA TRP A 63 14.24 -2.02 -3.40
C TRP A 63 13.28 -0.84 -3.53
N VAL A 64 12.12 -0.96 -2.89
CA VAL A 64 11.17 0.14 -2.75
C VAL A 64 11.29 0.69 -1.33
N GLU A 65 11.50 2.00 -1.24
CA GLU A 65 11.35 2.76 -0.02
C GLU A 65 9.93 3.35 0.02
N VAL A 66 9.22 3.12 1.13
CA VAL A 66 7.87 3.64 1.35
C VAL A 66 7.93 4.60 2.52
N THR A 67 7.48 5.83 2.29
CA THR A 67 7.47 6.90 3.29
C THR A 67 6.06 7.37 3.55
N PHE A 68 5.67 7.41 4.82
CA PHE A 68 4.36 7.93 5.24
C PHE A 68 4.43 8.47 6.66
N ASP A 69 3.81 9.64 6.91
CA ASP A 69 3.75 10.29 8.24
C ASP A 69 5.13 10.42 8.91
N GLY A 70 6.15 10.76 8.12
CA GLY A 70 7.54 10.88 8.57
C GLY A 70 8.26 9.57 8.91
N LYS A 71 7.60 8.42 8.71
CA LYS A 71 8.20 7.08 8.90
C LYS A 71 8.61 6.52 7.54
N VAL A 72 9.75 5.83 7.52
CA VAL A 72 10.32 5.21 6.32
C VAL A 72 10.46 3.71 6.55
N GLN A 73 10.00 2.90 5.60
CA GLN A 73 10.23 1.46 5.55
C GLN A 73 10.72 1.03 4.17
N LYS A 74 11.38 -0.12 4.09
CA LYS A 74 11.97 -0.62 2.85
C LYS A 74 11.63 -2.09 2.66
N THR A 75 11.37 -2.48 1.42
CA THR A 75 11.35 -3.89 1.06
C THR A 75 12.75 -4.48 1.13
N ARG A 76 12.85 -5.82 1.08
CA ARG A 76 14.12 -6.48 0.79
C ARG A 76 14.58 -6.14 -0.62
N VAL A 77 15.89 -6.23 -0.80
CA VAL A 77 16.53 -6.05 -2.11
C VAL A 77 16.22 -7.26 -3.00
N LYS A 78 15.84 -7.01 -4.24
CA LYS A 78 15.68 -8.02 -5.29
C LYS A 78 16.80 -7.85 -6.31
N GLN A 79 17.60 -8.89 -6.46
CA GLN A 79 18.82 -8.87 -7.23
C GLN A 79 18.63 -9.33 -8.67
N ASP A 80 19.53 -8.88 -9.53
CA ASP A 80 19.71 -9.36 -10.90
C ASP A 80 18.43 -9.38 -11.74
N THR A 81 17.53 -8.40 -11.56
CA THR A 81 16.22 -8.41 -12.23
C THR A 81 15.71 -7.02 -12.61
N SER A 82 15.19 -6.91 -13.83
CA SER A 82 14.47 -5.72 -14.31
C SER A 82 12.95 -5.81 -14.06
N ALA A 83 12.49 -6.85 -13.38
CA ALA A 83 11.07 -7.06 -13.05
C ALA A 83 10.96 -7.67 -11.64
N PRO A 84 11.35 -6.91 -10.59
CA PRO A 84 11.36 -7.43 -9.23
C PRO A 84 9.94 -7.74 -8.74
N TYR A 85 9.77 -8.94 -8.20
CA TYR A 85 8.59 -9.37 -7.45
C TYR A 85 8.93 -9.36 -5.96
N PHE A 86 8.34 -8.42 -5.23
CA PHE A 86 8.60 -8.18 -3.81
C PHE A 86 7.72 -9.08 -2.96
N ASP A 87 6.40 -8.91 -3.09
CA ASP A 87 5.36 -9.55 -2.29
C ASP A 87 5.55 -9.32 -0.78
N GLU A 88 5.77 -8.05 -0.43
CA GLU A 88 6.11 -7.63 0.93
C GLU A 88 5.09 -6.63 1.47
N ILE A 89 4.61 -6.88 2.70
CA ILE A 89 3.72 -5.99 3.42
C ILE A 89 4.54 -5.15 4.39
N LEU A 90 4.49 -3.83 4.22
CA LEU A 90 5.08 -2.85 5.12
C LEU A 90 3.97 -2.27 6.01
N VAL A 91 4.20 -2.22 7.33
CA VAL A 91 3.15 -1.91 8.32
C VAL A 91 3.45 -0.60 9.03
N PHE A 92 2.61 0.41 8.83
CA PHE A 92 2.77 1.72 9.45
C PHE A 92 1.73 1.91 10.55
N GLU A 93 2.16 2.06 11.80
CA GLU A 93 1.27 2.47 12.89
C GLU A 93 0.79 3.92 12.66
N LEU A 94 -0.53 4.10 12.63
CA LEU A 94 -1.20 5.39 12.48
C LEU A 94 -1.37 6.05 13.84
N SER A 95 -0.75 7.21 14.01
CA SER A 95 -0.95 8.06 15.19
C SER A 95 -2.13 9.00 14.94
N LEU A 96 -3.35 8.57 15.31
CA LEU A 96 -4.55 9.40 15.28
C LEU A 96 -4.87 9.96 16.67
N ALA A 97 -5.42 11.17 16.73
CA ALA A 97 -5.68 11.88 17.99
C ALA A 97 -6.67 11.13 18.90
N ARG A 98 -7.67 10.44 18.33
CA ARG A 98 -8.60 9.60 19.10
C ARG A 98 -7.93 8.40 19.75
N THR A 99 -6.98 7.75 19.08
CA THR A 99 -6.24 6.61 19.67
C THR A 99 -5.37 7.01 20.85
N ALA A 100 -4.92 8.27 20.92
CA ALA A 100 -4.14 8.80 22.05
C ALA A 100 -5.02 9.18 23.26
N ALA A 101 -6.28 9.57 23.03
CA ALA A 101 -7.21 10.00 24.08
C ALA A 101 -8.13 8.87 24.59
N ALA A 102 -8.34 7.81 23.81
CA ALA A 102 -9.28 6.75 24.11
C ALA A 102 -8.64 5.58 24.87
N GLY A 103 -8.64 5.68 26.21
CA GLY A 103 -8.68 4.50 27.08
C GLY A 103 -9.98 3.69 26.96
N GLU A 104 -10.93 4.12 26.13
CA GLU A 104 -12.22 3.50 25.92
C GLU A 104 -12.56 3.47 24.42
N VAL A 105 -12.37 2.31 23.79
CA VAL A 105 -12.93 2.03 22.47
C VAL A 105 -14.43 1.85 22.63
N SER A 106 -15.19 2.94 22.47
CA SER A 106 -16.63 2.83 22.30
C SER A 106 -16.87 2.12 20.98
N ARG A 107 -17.40 0.89 21.05
CA ARG A 107 -17.79 0.05 19.92
C ARG A 107 -18.95 0.72 19.18
N GLN A 108 -18.66 1.72 18.35
CA GLN A 108 -19.58 2.08 17.28
C GLN A 108 -19.39 1.05 16.16
N SER A 109 -20.43 0.25 16.00
CA SER A 109 -20.60 -0.83 15.04
C SER A 109 -20.73 -0.31 13.60
N GLY A 110 -19.74 0.43 13.13
CA GLY A 110 -19.59 0.86 11.75
C GLY A 110 -18.25 0.35 11.23
N THR A 111 -18.26 -0.36 10.11
CA THR A 111 -17.08 -0.93 9.45
C THR A 111 -16.22 0.14 8.73
N GLY A 112 -16.27 1.40 9.16
CA GLY A 112 -15.67 2.53 8.48
C GLY A 112 -14.94 3.46 9.45
N LEU A 113 -13.92 4.13 8.93
CA LEU A 113 -13.31 5.28 9.57
C LEU A 113 -14.37 6.39 9.69
N ASP A 114 -14.40 7.10 10.80
CA ASP A 114 -15.25 8.28 10.92
C ASP A 114 -14.65 9.45 10.12
N GLU A 115 -15.49 10.43 9.77
CA GLU A 115 -15.11 11.61 8.97
C GLU A 115 -13.89 12.35 9.54
N GLN A 116 -13.77 12.42 10.86
CA GLN A 116 -12.64 13.05 11.53
C GLN A 116 -11.33 12.26 11.33
N ALA A 117 -11.39 10.93 11.42
CA ALA A 117 -10.24 10.07 11.15
C ALA A 117 -9.81 10.16 9.68
N CYS A 118 -10.75 10.30 8.74
CA CYS A 118 -10.43 10.56 7.34
C CYS A 118 -9.71 11.91 7.17
N GLU A 119 -10.22 12.99 7.77
CA GLU A 119 -9.55 14.30 7.76
C GLU A 119 -8.14 14.24 8.37
N GLU A 120 -7.96 13.53 9.48
CA GLU A 120 -6.65 13.35 10.11
C GLU A 120 -5.67 12.59 9.20
N ILE A 121 -6.15 11.57 8.49
CA ILE A 121 -5.36 10.79 7.54
C ILE A 121 -5.00 11.65 6.31
N GLU A 122 -5.94 12.41 5.78
CA GLU A 122 -5.69 13.35 4.68
C GLU A 122 -4.67 14.41 5.06
N GLY A 123 -4.75 14.93 6.29
CA GLY A 123 -3.80 15.89 6.84
C GLY A 123 -2.35 15.35 6.96
N LYS A 124 -2.16 14.02 6.97
CA LYS A 124 -0.82 13.40 6.99
C LYS A 124 -0.15 13.38 5.61
N GLY A 125 -0.88 13.67 4.54
CA GLY A 125 -0.36 13.66 3.17
C GLY A 125 -0.34 12.26 2.53
N PRO A 126 0.34 12.12 1.38
CA PRO A 126 0.34 10.86 0.64
C PRO A 126 1.33 9.84 1.20
N VAL A 127 1.13 8.58 0.81
CA VAL A 127 2.15 7.55 0.89
C VAL A 127 3.09 7.73 -0.30
N HIS A 128 4.36 8.00 -0.04
CA HIS A 128 5.39 8.12 -1.08
C HIS A 128 6.06 6.76 -1.31
N PHE A 129 6.31 6.44 -2.57
CA PHE A 129 7.03 5.26 -3.01
C PHE A 129 8.23 5.71 -3.84
N ASP A 130 9.42 5.29 -3.45
CA ASP A 130 10.66 5.56 -4.15
C ASP A 130 11.32 4.25 -4.56
N LEU A 131 11.56 4.07 -5.85
CA LEU A 131 12.29 2.92 -6.37
C LEU A 131 13.77 3.27 -6.45
N TRP A 132 14.58 2.39 -5.88
CA TRP A 132 16.03 2.55 -5.86
C TRP A 132 16.72 1.33 -6.46
N THR A 133 17.94 1.53 -6.93
CA THR A 133 18.89 0.46 -7.23
C THR A 133 20.26 0.76 -6.62
N THR A 134 21.06 -0.27 -6.39
CA THR A 134 22.48 -0.07 -6.14
C THR A 134 23.14 0.53 -7.38
N GLY A 135 24.11 1.42 -7.18
CA GLY A 135 24.93 1.99 -8.26
C GLY A 135 26.42 1.79 -8.00
N PRO A 136 27.29 2.07 -8.99
CA PRO A 136 28.72 1.78 -8.89
C PRO A 136 29.42 2.58 -7.78
N LEU A 137 28.88 3.76 -7.45
CA LEU A 137 29.43 4.68 -6.45
C LEU A 137 28.43 4.98 -5.33
N ASN A 138 27.15 5.18 -5.70
CA ASN A 138 26.04 5.46 -4.80
C ASN A 138 24.79 4.77 -5.32
N ASN A 139 23.75 4.72 -4.50
CA ASN A 139 22.44 4.23 -4.94
C ASN A 139 21.79 5.22 -5.91
N ASP A 140 21.17 4.69 -6.96
CA ASP A 140 20.44 5.46 -7.96
C ASP A 140 18.95 5.48 -7.63
N HIS A 141 18.35 6.67 -7.64
CA HIS A 141 16.90 6.83 -7.59
C HIS A 141 16.33 6.63 -8.99
N LEU A 142 15.47 5.63 -9.17
CA LEU A 142 14.94 5.24 -10.47
C LEU A 142 13.57 5.84 -10.77
N GLY A 143 12.89 6.36 -9.76
CA GLY A 143 11.60 7.03 -9.91
C GLY A 143 10.78 6.95 -8.63
N SER A 144 9.68 7.71 -8.63
CA SER A 144 8.77 7.78 -7.49
C SER A 144 7.31 7.89 -7.91
N CYS A 145 6.41 7.54 -7.00
CA CYS A 145 4.99 7.83 -7.11
C CYS A 145 4.37 8.07 -5.72
N GLU A 146 3.13 8.56 -5.72
CA GLU A 146 2.39 8.95 -4.52
C GLU A 146 1.00 8.32 -4.56
N ALA A 147 0.51 7.91 -3.39
CA ALA A 147 -0.87 7.46 -3.22
C ALA A 147 -1.55 8.25 -2.11
N PHE A 148 -2.66 8.91 -2.43
CA PHE A 148 -3.44 9.68 -1.47
C PHE A 148 -4.49 8.76 -0.84
N LEU A 149 -4.40 8.56 0.48
CA LEU A 149 -5.33 7.67 1.18
C LEU A 149 -6.78 8.17 1.12
N GLY A 150 -7.02 9.48 1.11
CA GLY A 150 -8.36 10.06 0.94
C GLY A 150 -9.02 9.64 -0.37
N GLU A 151 -8.27 9.59 -1.48
CA GLU A 151 -8.78 9.13 -2.78
C GLU A 151 -9.15 7.63 -2.77
N ILE A 152 -8.42 6.83 -1.98
CA ILE A 152 -8.65 5.38 -1.85
C ILE A 152 -9.85 5.08 -0.96
N LEU A 153 -10.09 5.91 0.06
CA LEU A 153 -11.13 5.71 1.07
C LEU A 153 -12.49 6.32 0.67
N ALA A 154 -12.53 7.14 -0.38
CA ALA A 154 -13.74 7.85 -0.82
C ALA A 154 -14.71 7.02 -1.70
N ASP A 155 -14.45 5.73 -1.92
CA ASP A 155 -15.29 4.79 -2.68
C ASP A 155 -16.42 4.14 -1.84
#